data_AF-A0A5K1VTU6-F1
#
_entry.id   AF-A0A5K1VTU6-F1
#
_cell.length_a   1.000
_cell.length_b   1.000
_cell.length_c   1.000
_cell.angle_alpha   90.00
_cell.angle_beta   90.00
_cell.angle_gamma   90.00
#
_symmetry.space_group_name_H-M   'P 1'
#
loop_
_entity.id
_entity.type
_entity.pdbx_description
1 polymer ?
#
loop_
_entity_poly.entity_id
_entity_poly.type
_entity_poly.pdbx_seq_one_letter_code
_entity_poly.pdbx_strand_id
1 'polypeptide(L)'
;MWVYPFAKQINEQGEEDYTRCITPVDLRDHYKNYKHSSSNKQVKHIVRRNAKQVRDVVLTSWLPQPMDPHINNKDAKICLNNPNGGTKTILYVDFVYTQLIRYTYVLLHSLNVNRRKEKKFNFSKIFTYKCNYKLCEEDQVGKYLDHYNISNDLAGCAHFFMYSWAGEKKEKKKKKKTAETEATEQCKNKANFNMCIYLPTEKEVDILFIFQKLHKYFYFNLYVPIITDQNSLIFFPFDLRNNLLVKHRFGIFVPYLYVHYCAEKGINRGSNLPLNLSSANLVMDTLYNFSFTEKENIFFIPLLAYNNYGARVGSGKGYYDRALNQAEQEKKKKNVKVSISLEVLMYEIDFLEPTDILLDYVVNERGVYHFVS
;
A
#
# COMPACT_ATOMS: atom_id res chain seq x y z
N MET A 1 21.27 8.49 -17.54
CA MET A 1 22.25 7.40 -17.29
C MET A 1 21.99 6.85 -15.90
N TRP A 2 21.25 5.73 -15.80
CA TRP A 2 20.85 5.13 -14.52
C TRP A 2 22.04 4.37 -13.93
N VAL A 3 22.94 5.10 -13.26
CA VAL A 3 23.95 4.46 -12.42
C VAL A 3 23.22 3.64 -11.36
N TYR A 4 23.75 2.47 -11.02
CA TYR A 4 23.16 1.45 -10.15
C TYR A 4 23.91 1.44 -8.80
N PRO A 5 23.68 2.40 -7.88
CA PRO A 5 24.53 2.57 -6.69
C PRO A 5 23.89 1.94 -5.45
N PHE A 6 22.56 1.78 -5.44
CA PHE A 6 21.80 1.61 -4.21
C PHE A 6 21.93 0.22 -3.58
N ALA A 7 21.91 -0.84 -4.39
CA ALA A 7 22.13 -2.19 -3.88
C ALA A 7 23.55 -2.35 -3.31
N LYS A 8 24.55 -1.65 -3.88
CA LYS A 8 25.93 -1.76 -3.42
C LYS A 8 26.14 -0.97 -2.12
N GLN A 9 25.66 0.28 -2.06
CA GLN A 9 25.73 1.13 -0.87
C GLN A 9 24.97 0.54 0.34
N ILE A 10 23.76 -0.01 0.15
CA ILE A 10 23.03 -0.63 1.26
C ILE A 10 23.61 -1.99 1.67
N ASN A 11 24.04 -2.84 0.74
CA ASN A 11 24.62 -4.14 1.13
C ASN A 11 25.98 -3.99 1.84
N GLU A 12 26.72 -2.91 1.57
CA GLU A 12 27.97 -2.57 2.25
C GLU A 12 27.73 -1.99 3.66
N GLN A 13 26.52 -1.50 3.96
CA GLN A 13 26.14 -0.86 5.22
C GLN A 13 25.22 -1.79 6.05
N GLY A 14 25.45 -1.89 7.36
CA GLY A 14 24.67 -2.77 8.23
C GLY A 14 23.23 -2.29 8.47
N GLU A 15 22.40 -3.09 9.17
CA GLU A 15 21.02 -2.69 9.53
C GLU A 15 20.95 -1.40 10.37
N GLU A 16 22.03 -1.07 11.07
CA GLU A 16 22.19 0.13 11.90
C GLU A 16 22.24 1.43 11.06
N ASP A 17 22.55 1.33 9.77
CA ASP A 17 22.74 2.48 8.87
C ASP A 17 21.52 2.79 8.00
N TYR A 18 20.43 2.01 8.07
CA TYR A 18 19.26 2.23 7.20
C TYR A 18 18.61 3.61 7.35
N THR A 19 18.75 4.24 8.51
CA THR A 19 18.30 5.63 8.73
C THR A 19 19.06 6.64 7.86
N ARG A 20 20.33 6.37 7.51
CA ARG A 20 21.13 7.18 6.60
C ARG A 20 20.69 7.05 5.14
N CYS A 21 19.92 6.02 4.81
CA CYS A 21 19.32 5.82 3.49
C CYS A 21 18.00 6.59 3.31
N ILE A 22 17.54 7.30 4.34
CA ILE A 22 16.37 8.17 4.29
C ILE A 22 16.86 9.60 4.11
N THR A 23 16.45 10.23 3.01
CA THR A 23 16.80 11.61 2.71
C THR A 23 15.90 12.54 3.52
N PRO A 24 16.43 13.29 4.50
CA PRO A 24 15.65 14.32 5.17
C PRO A 24 15.43 15.49 4.21
N VAL A 25 14.21 16.01 4.22
CA VAL A 25 13.82 17.22 3.50
C VAL A 25 13.40 18.23 4.57
N ASP A 26 14.25 19.22 4.82
CA ASP A 26 13.98 20.25 5.83
C ASP A 26 13.03 21.30 5.25
N LEU A 27 11.84 21.37 5.82
CA LEU A 27 10.76 22.26 5.39
C LEU A 27 10.44 23.35 6.42
N ARG A 28 11.23 23.46 7.50
CA ARG A 28 10.96 24.40 8.60
C ARG A 28 10.88 25.85 8.10
N ASP A 29 11.86 26.28 7.31
CA ASP A 29 11.89 27.63 6.76
C ASP A 29 10.86 27.85 5.66
N HIS A 30 10.55 26.80 4.89
CA HIS A 30 9.52 26.83 3.85
C HIS A 30 8.16 27.13 4.49
N TYR A 31 7.75 26.35 5.49
CA TYR A 31 6.44 26.51 6.13
C TYR A 31 6.35 27.69 7.09
N LYS A 32 7.44 28.07 7.77
CA LYS A 32 7.46 29.28 8.62
C LYS A 32 7.11 30.55 7.83
N ASN A 33 7.54 30.63 6.58
CA ASN A 33 7.29 31.78 5.70
C ASN A 33 6.16 31.54 4.70
N TYR A 34 5.52 30.37 4.74
CA TYR A 34 4.50 29.99 3.77
C TYR A 34 3.24 30.82 3.98
N LYS A 35 2.95 31.71 3.03
CA LYS A 35 1.72 32.48 3.01
C LYS A 35 0.77 31.85 2.00
N HIS A 36 -0.39 31.38 2.47
CA HIS A 36 -1.51 31.07 1.59
C HIS A 36 -2.07 32.37 0.99
N SER A 37 -1.39 32.93 -0.01
CA SER A 37 -1.78 34.20 -0.65
C SER A 37 -2.90 34.03 -1.68
N SER A 38 -3.11 32.81 -2.17
CA SER A 38 -4.10 32.50 -3.21
C SER A 38 -4.49 31.02 -3.19
N SER A 39 -5.66 30.70 -3.76
CA SER A 39 -6.04 29.30 -3.97
C SER A 39 -5.28 28.72 -5.17
N ASN A 40 -4.57 27.63 -4.93
CA ASN A 40 -3.88 26.79 -5.89
C ASN A 40 -4.81 25.76 -6.57
N LYS A 41 -6.15 25.86 -6.43
CA LYS A 41 -7.12 24.94 -7.04
C LYS A 41 -6.91 24.73 -8.54
N GLN A 42 -6.63 25.80 -9.29
CA GLN A 42 -6.37 25.72 -10.74
C GLN A 42 -5.07 24.96 -11.03
N VAL A 43 -3.98 25.30 -10.34
CA VAL A 43 -2.69 24.59 -10.44
C VAL A 43 -2.88 23.11 -10.13
N LYS A 44 -3.56 22.79 -9.03
CA LYS A 44 -3.85 21.41 -8.61
C LYS A 44 -4.71 20.66 -9.63
N HIS A 45 -5.62 21.34 -10.33
CA HIS A 45 -6.40 20.74 -11.42
C HIS A 45 -5.51 20.39 -12.62
N ILE A 46 -4.62 21.29 -13.04
CA ILE A 46 -3.67 21.08 -14.14
C ILE A 46 -2.72 19.92 -13.80
N VAL A 47 -2.09 19.96 -12.62
CA VAL A 47 -1.19 18.89 -12.14
C VAL A 47 -1.92 17.55 -12.12
N ARG A 48 -3.16 17.50 -11.62
CA ARG A 48 -3.97 16.28 -11.60
C ARG A 48 -4.21 15.72 -13.00
N ARG A 49 -4.56 16.57 -13.96
CA ARG A 49 -4.79 16.16 -15.36
C ARG A 49 -3.51 15.61 -15.98
N ASN A 50 -2.40 16.34 -15.85
CA ASN A 50 -1.11 15.94 -16.41
C ASN A 50 -0.61 14.63 -15.80
N ALA A 51 -0.70 14.50 -14.47
CA ALA A 51 -0.29 13.28 -13.77
C ALA A 51 -1.06 12.04 -14.22
N LYS A 52 -2.36 12.16 -14.53
CA LYS A 52 -3.14 11.06 -15.11
C LYS A 52 -2.61 10.65 -16.48
N GLN A 53 -2.26 11.61 -17.34
CA GLN A 53 -1.72 11.34 -18.68
C GLN A 53 -0.33 10.70 -18.61
N VAL A 54 0.57 11.23 -17.77
CA VAL A 54 1.90 10.67 -17.54
C VAL A 54 1.80 9.24 -17.04
N ARG A 55 0.94 8.99 -16.05
CA ARG A 55 0.69 7.66 -15.49
C ARG A 55 0.19 6.67 -16.54
N ASP A 56 -0.73 7.08 -17.40
CA ASP A 56 -1.24 6.24 -18.48
C ASP A 56 -0.10 5.83 -19.43
N VAL A 57 0.77 6.75 -19.83
CA VAL A 57 1.95 6.45 -20.66
C VAL A 57 2.94 5.53 -19.94
N VAL A 58 3.29 5.84 -18.69
CA VAL A 58 4.28 5.09 -17.91
C VAL A 58 3.85 3.64 -17.70
N LEU A 59 2.59 3.42 -17.30
CA LEU A 59 2.08 2.10 -16.97
C LEU A 59 1.81 1.23 -18.20
N THR A 60 1.37 1.82 -19.31
CA THR A 60 1.02 1.06 -20.52
C THR A 60 2.20 0.85 -21.47
N SER A 61 3.13 1.81 -21.53
CA SER A 61 4.12 1.87 -22.61
C SER A 61 5.57 1.71 -22.12
N TRP A 62 5.90 2.23 -20.94
CA TRP A 62 7.29 2.24 -20.45
C TRP A 62 7.64 1.06 -19.54
N LEU A 63 6.81 0.79 -18.54
CA LEU A 63 7.07 -0.28 -17.56
C LEU A 63 7.18 -1.70 -18.17
N PRO A 64 6.41 -2.06 -19.22
CA PRO A 64 6.53 -3.36 -19.88
C PRO A 64 7.81 -3.56 -20.71
N GLN A 65 8.63 -2.53 -20.91
CA GLN A 65 9.83 -2.63 -21.75
C GLN A 65 10.94 -3.46 -21.08
N PRO A 66 11.74 -4.22 -21.87
CA PRO A 66 12.98 -4.80 -21.38
C PRO A 66 13.91 -3.71 -20.85
N MET A 67 14.66 -4.02 -19.79
CA MET A 67 15.76 -3.14 -19.38
C MET A 67 16.82 -3.18 -20.50
N ASP A 68 17.05 -2.05 -21.17
CA ASP A 68 17.94 -1.97 -22.34
C ASP A 68 19.36 -2.49 -21.98
N PRO A 69 19.85 -3.56 -22.63
CA PRO A 69 21.20 -4.08 -22.40
C PRO A 69 22.32 -3.14 -22.88
N HIS A 70 22.01 -2.03 -23.56
CA HIS A 70 22.99 -1.03 -24.00
C HIS A 70 23.45 -0.05 -22.90
N ILE A 71 23.09 -0.29 -21.63
CA ILE A 71 23.84 0.31 -20.50
C ILE A 71 25.24 -0.31 -20.49
N ASN A 72 26.16 0.38 -21.15
CA ASN A 72 27.57 0.04 -21.31
C ASN A 72 28.37 0.22 -20.00
N ASN A 73 27.80 -0.20 -18.87
CA ASN A 73 28.53 -0.29 -17.62
C ASN A 73 29.05 -1.71 -17.50
N LYS A 74 30.37 -1.90 -17.64
CA LYS A 74 31.03 -3.21 -17.54
C LYS A 74 30.70 -3.95 -16.22
N ASP A 75 30.20 -3.22 -15.22
CA ASP A 75 29.78 -3.73 -13.91
C ASP A 75 28.31 -4.16 -13.81
N ALA A 76 27.49 -3.96 -14.85
CA ALA A 76 26.02 -4.15 -14.79
C ALA A 76 25.51 -5.35 -15.62
N LYS A 77 26.30 -6.43 -15.80
CA LYS A 77 25.77 -7.70 -16.31
C LYS A 77 24.92 -8.39 -15.22
N ILE A 78 23.68 -7.94 -15.03
CA ILE A 78 22.69 -8.65 -14.21
C ILE A 78 22.09 -9.79 -15.06
N CYS A 79 22.89 -10.82 -15.30
CA CYS A 79 22.38 -12.11 -15.75
C CYS A 79 22.01 -12.92 -14.51
N LEU A 80 20.71 -13.13 -14.26
CA LEU A 80 20.26 -14.10 -13.26
C LEU A 80 20.49 -15.50 -13.84
N ASN A 81 21.60 -16.13 -13.46
CA ASN A 81 21.83 -17.55 -13.73
C ASN A 81 20.75 -18.36 -13.00
N ASN A 82 19.80 -18.90 -13.75
CA ASN A 82 18.84 -19.87 -13.25
C ASN A 82 19.58 -21.21 -13.05
N PRO A 83 19.35 -21.97 -11.96
CA PRO A 83 19.94 -23.31 -11.79
C PRO A 83 19.65 -24.27 -12.95
N ASN A 84 18.62 -23.97 -13.75
CA ASN A 84 18.17 -24.74 -14.91
C ASN A 84 18.57 -24.13 -16.27
N GLY A 85 19.57 -23.24 -16.34
CA GLY A 85 20.23 -22.87 -17.60
C GLY A 85 19.49 -21.91 -18.55
N GLY A 86 18.49 -21.14 -18.08
CA GLY A 86 17.80 -20.13 -18.89
C GLY A 86 18.02 -18.69 -18.39
N THR A 87 18.36 -17.77 -19.29
CA THR A 87 18.41 -16.31 -19.03
C THR A 87 17.01 -15.73 -19.03
N LYS A 88 16.49 -15.34 -17.85
CA LYS A 88 15.21 -14.61 -17.77
C LYS A 88 15.46 -13.11 -17.93
N THR A 89 14.89 -12.50 -18.98
CA THR A 89 14.95 -11.05 -19.19
C THR A 89 14.26 -10.32 -18.04
N ILE A 90 14.97 -9.36 -17.43
CA ILE A 90 14.44 -8.48 -16.38
C ILE A 90 13.74 -7.30 -17.06
N LEU A 91 12.50 -7.04 -16.70
CA LEU A 91 11.74 -5.90 -17.22
C LEU A 91 11.98 -4.65 -16.37
N TYR A 92 11.75 -3.46 -16.93
CA TYR A 92 11.87 -2.21 -16.17
C TYR A 92 10.94 -2.17 -14.95
N VAL A 93 9.72 -2.74 -15.08
CA VAL A 93 8.79 -2.91 -13.95
C VAL A 93 9.36 -3.76 -12.81
N ASP A 94 10.14 -4.80 -13.11
CA ASP A 94 10.78 -5.64 -12.09
C ASP A 94 11.80 -4.83 -11.29
N PHE A 95 12.56 -3.97 -11.98
CA PHE A 95 13.50 -3.05 -11.35
C PHE A 95 12.78 -2.06 -10.43
N VAL A 96 11.76 -1.38 -10.93
CA VAL A 96 10.99 -0.37 -10.17
C VAL A 96 10.40 -1.01 -8.90
N TYR A 97 9.67 -2.11 -9.01
CA TYR A 97 9.11 -2.77 -7.83
C TYR A 97 10.18 -3.32 -6.88
N THR A 98 11.31 -3.78 -7.41
CA THR A 98 12.45 -4.18 -6.56
C THR A 98 12.93 -3.02 -5.71
N GLN A 99 13.08 -1.82 -6.28
CA GLN A 99 13.47 -0.63 -5.52
C GLN A 99 12.39 -0.23 -4.52
N LEU A 100 11.12 -0.16 -4.93
CA LEU A 100 10.02 0.18 -4.03
C LEU A 100 9.93 -0.78 -2.83
N ILE A 101 10.17 -2.09 -3.02
CA ILE A 101 10.21 -3.07 -1.93
C ILE A 101 11.37 -2.79 -0.98
N ARG A 102 12.57 -2.51 -1.51
CA ARG A 102 13.78 -2.22 -0.71
C ARG A 102 13.60 -0.96 0.13
N TYR A 103 13.16 0.13 -0.49
CA TYR A 103 12.95 1.40 0.20
C TYR A 103 11.81 1.32 1.21
N THR A 104 10.72 0.61 0.89
CA THR A 104 9.65 0.36 1.87
C THR A 104 10.16 -0.49 3.04
N TYR A 105 11.04 -1.48 2.81
CA TYR A 105 11.68 -2.22 3.91
C TYR A 105 12.49 -1.30 4.82
N VAL A 106 13.34 -0.44 4.24
CA VAL A 106 14.16 0.55 4.97
C VAL A 106 13.27 1.47 5.80
N LEU A 107 12.20 2.01 5.22
CA LEU A 107 11.24 2.85 5.92
C LEU A 107 10.60 2.12 7.10
N LEU A 108 10.00 0.94 6.88
CA LEU A 108 9.34 0.20 7.96
C LEU A 108 10.32 -0.21 9.07
N HIS A 109 11.57 -0.53 8.71
CA HIS A 109 12.62 -0.78 9.70
C HIS A 109 12.91 0.47 10.54
N SER A 110 13.09 1.64 9.90
CA SER A 110 13.37 2.91 10.59
C SER A 110 12.23 3.36 11.51
N LEU A 111 10.98 2.99 11.17
CA LEU A 111 9.80 3.23 11.98
C LEU A 111 9.61 2.18 13.10
N ASN A 112 10.59 1.30 13.30
CA ASN A 112 10.55 0.22 14.31
C ASN A 112 9.33 -0.70 14.18
N VAL A 113 8.88 -0.98 12.96
CA VAL A 113 7.82 -1.98 12.74
C VAL A 113 8.33 -3.36 13.17
N ASN A 114 7.53 -4.07 13.96
CA ASN A 114 7.91 -5.36 14.53
C ASN A 114 8.30 -6.39 13.45
N ARG A 115 9.52 -6.90 13.60
CA ARG A 115 10.16 -7.84 12.67
C ARG A 115 10.01 -9.30 13.12
N ARG A 116 10.01 -10.20 12.15
CA ARG A 116 10.12 -11.65 12.34
C ARG A 116 11.59 -12.00 12.57
N LYS A 117 11.95 -12.37 13.81
CA LYS A 117 13.34 -12.47 14.32
C LYS A 117 14.32 -13.28 13.46
N GLU A 118 13.84 -14.26 12.68
CA GLU A 118 14.72 -15.22 11.98
C GLU A 118 15.08 -14.82 10.54
N LYS A 119 14.65 -13.65 10.03
CA LYS A 119 14.72 -13.35 8.59
C LYS A 119 15.39 -12.02 8.28
N LYS A 120 16.63 -12.08 7.77
CA LYS A 120 17.34 -10.94 7.19
C LYS A 120 16.86 -10.65 5.77
N PHE A 121 16.74 -9.38 5.42
CA PHE A 121 16.37 -8.96 4.07
C PHE A 121 17.60 -9.01 3.15
N ASN A 122 17.43 -9.54 1.94
CA ASN A 122 18.49 -9.62 0.94
C ASN A 122 18.30 -8.50 -0.08
N PHE A 123 19.09 -7.43 0.02
CA PHE A 123 19.04 -6.29 -0.92
C PHE A 123 19.65 -6.61 -2.29
N SER A 124 20.35 -7.73 -2.48
CA SER A 124 20.77 -8.19 -3.81
C SER A 124 19.65 -8.92 -4.57
N LYS A 125 18.58 -9.32 -3.89
CA LYS A 125 17.45 -10.02 -4.52
C LYS A 125 16.71 -9.09 -5.50
N ILE A 126 16.43 -9.62 -6.69
CA ILE A 126 15.50 -9.03 -7.67
C ILE A 126 14.12 -9.68 -7.51
N PHE A 127 13.07 -8.86 -7.55
CA PHE A 127 11.68 -9.30 -7.49
C PHE A 127 11.04 -9.13 -8.87
N THR A 128 10.62 -10.24 -9.49
CA THR A 128 9.78 -10.17 -10.70
C THR A 128 8.37 -9.75 -10.31
N TYR A 129 7.91 -8.63 -10.86
CA TYR A 129 6.55 -8.12 -10.67
C TYR A 129 5.55 -8.96 -11.44
N LYS A 130 4.41 -9.24 -10.79
CA LYS A 130 3.23 -9.80 -11.42
C LYS A 130 2.01 -9.28 -10.66
N CYS A 131 1.08 -8.65 -11.37
CA CYS A 131 -0.23 -8.31 -10.82
C CYS A 131 -0.95 -9.61 -10.42
N ASN A 132 -1.35 -9.71 -9.16
CA ASN A 132 -1.86 -10.95 -8.57
C ASN A 132 -3.39 -10.96 -8.34
N TYR A 133 -4.11 -9.94 -8.81
CA TYR A 133 -5.57 -9.99 -8.86
C TYR A 133 -6.02 -11.09 -9.81
N LYS A 134 -6.91 -11.95 -9.33
CA LYS A 134 -7.51 -13.04 -10.11
C LYS A 134 -9.01 -13.09 -9.87
N LEU A 135 -9.74 -13.48 -10.90
CA LEU A 135 -11.13 -13.91 -10.73
C LEU A 135 -11.14 -15.18 -9.85
N CYS A 136 -12.08 -15.26 -8.92
CA CYS A 136 -12.24 -16.41 -8.05
C CYS A 136 -13.10 -17.48 -8.73
N GLU A 137 -12.67 -18.73 -8.61
CA GLU A 137 -13.52 -19.89 -8.91
C GLU A 137 -14.51 -20.16 -7.76
N GLU A 138 -15.65 -20.80 -8.05
CA GLU A 138 -16.71 -21.07 -7.06
C GLU A 138 -16.19 -21.82 -5.81
N ASP A 139 -15.33 -22.83 -5.98
CA ASP A 139 -14.72 -23.57 -4.87
C ASP A 139 -13.87 -22.67 -3.95
N GLN A 140 -13.23 -21.64 -4.51
CA GLN A 140 -12.44 -20.69 -3.73
C GLN A 140 -13.34 -19.75 -2.94
N VAL A 141 -14.45 -19.31 -3.54
CA VAL A 141 -15.48 -18.50 -2.87
C VAL A 141 -16.09 -19.30 -1.73
N GLY A 142 -16.53 -20.54 -1.96
CA GLY A 142 -17.11 -21.40 -0.93
C GLY A 142 -16.18 -21.59 0.27
N LYS A 143 -14.89 -21.90 0.03
CA LYS A 143 -13.89 -22.01 1.11
C LYS A 143 -13.72 -20.74 1.93
N TYR A 144 -13.79 -19.58 1.28
CA TYR A 144 -13.70 -18.29 1.95
C TYR A 144 -14.91 -18.06 2.86
N LEU A 145 -16.12 -18.29 2.34
CA LEU A 145 -17.36 -18.09 3.10
C LEU A 145 -17.45 -19.05 4.28
N ASP A 146 -17.08 -20.32 4.09
CA ASP A 146 -16.98 -21.33 5.14
C ASP A 146 -16.04 -20.90 6.28
N HIS A 147 -14.90 -20.25 5.95
CA HIS A 147 -13.95 -19.77 6.95
C HIS A 147 -14.58 -18.71 7.88
N TYR A 148 -15.53 -17.94 7.37
CA TYR A 148 -16.22 -16.87 8.09
C TYR A 148 -17.63 -17.24 8.58
N ASN A 149 -18.04 -18.51 8.42
CA ASN A 149 -19.38 -19.02 8.71
C ASN A 149 -20.50 -18.23 8.00
N ILE A 150 -20.25 -17.82 6.76
CA ILE A 150 -21.22 -17.12 5.91
C ILE A 150 -21.97 -18.14 5.04
N SER A 151 -23.30 -18.05 4.98
CA SER A 151 -24.11 -18.92 4.12
C SER A 151 -23.75 -18.73 2.65
N ASN A 152 -23.66 -19.83 1.90
CA ASN A 152 -23.32 -19.83 0.48
C ASN A 152 -24.53 -19.53 -0.43
N ASP A 153 -25.58 -18.91 0.09
CA ASP A 153 -26.80 -18.54 -0.65
C ASP A 153 -26.58 -17.38 -1.64
N LEU A 154 -25.34 -17.21 -2.13
CA LEU A 154 -24.96 -16.27 -3.18
C LEU A 154 -25.48 -16.75 -4.54
N ALA A 155 -26.80 -16.89 -4.65
CA ALA A 155 -27.51 -16.98 -5.90
C ALA A 155 -27.38 -15.63 -6.66
N GLY A 156 -26.34 -15.50 -7.48
CA GLY A 156 -26.55 -14.96 -8.83
C GLY A 156 -25.86 -13.67 -9.32
N CYS A 157 -25.11 -12.85 -8.57
CA CYS A 157 -24.85 -11.47 -9.09
C CYS A 157 -23.47 -10.81 -8.93
N ALA A 158 -22.39 -11.48 -8.50
CA ALA A 158 -21.08 -10.80 -8.38
C ALA A 158 -19.88 -11.61 -8.88
N HIS A 159 -19.09 -11.00 -9.76
CA HIS A 159 -17.73 -11.48 -10.05
C HIS A 159 -16.84 -11.20 -8.83
N PHE A 160 -16.41 -12.28 -8.17
CA PHE A 160 -15.48 -12.20 -7.04
C PHE A 160 -14.04 -12.21 -7.51
N PHE A 161 -13.20 -11.47 -6.79
CA PHE A 161 -11.78 -11.36 -7.06
C PHE A 161 -10.98 -11.66 -5.80
N MET A 162 -9.76 -12.11 -5.96
CA MET A 162 -8.80 -12.24 -4.86
C MET A 162 -7.44 -11.72 -5.29
N TYR A 163 -6.70 -11.16 -4.33
CA TYR A 163 -5.28 -10.96 -4.47
C TYR A 163 -4.55 -12.25 -4.12
N SER A 164 -4.09 -12.97 -5.14
CA SER A 164 -3.53 -14.32 -4.96
C SER A 164 -2.15 -14.31 -4.33
N TRP A 165 -1.98 -15.09 -3.26
CA TRP A 165 -0.69 -15.28 -2.61
C TRP A 165 0.19 -16.26 -3.40
N ALA A 166 0.89 -15.77 -4.43
CA ALA A 166 1.86 -16.58 -5.19
C ALA A 166 3.02 -17.05 -4.29
N GLY A 167 3.03 -18.34 -3.91
CA GLY A 167 4.13 -18.95 -3.15
C GLY A 167 3.79 -20.14 -2.26
N GLU A 168 2.52 -20.47 -2.02
CA GLU A 168 2.18 -21.72 -1.34
C GLU A 168 2.33 -22.90 -2.32
N LYS A 169 3.40 -23.68 -2.15
CA LYS A 169 3.40 -25.06 -2.63
C LYS A 169 2.18 -25.73 -1.99
N LYS A 170 1.37 -26.46 -2.77
CA LYS A 170 0.26 -27.27 -2.26
C LYS A 170 0.80 -28.22 -1.18
N GLU A 171 0.73 -27.82 0.08
CA GLU A 171 0.98 -28.73 1.18
C GLU A 171 -0.14 -29.77 1.17
N LYS A 172 0.27 -31.04 1.16
CA LYS A 172 -0.65 -32.18 1.17
C LYS A 172 -1.57 -32.04 2.39
N LYS A 173 -2.88 -32.16 2.15
CA LYS A 173 -3.96 -32.16 3.15
C LYS A 173 -3.62 -33.09 4.33
N LYS A 174 -3.20 -32.55 5.48
CA LYS A 174 -3.42 -33.16 6.80
C LYS A 174 -3.27 -32.08 7.88
N LYS A 175 -4.37 -31.81 8.61
CA LYS A 175 -4.51 -30.89 9.76
C LYS A 175 -4.14 -29.41 9.50
N LYS A 176 -4.96 -28.66 8.75
CA LYS A 176 -4.71 -27.22 8.46
C LYS A 176 -5.71 -26.21 9.05
N LYS A 177 -6.94 -26.61 9.41
CA LYS A 177 -8.00 -25.65 9.83
C LYS A 177 -7.71 -24.92 11.15
N THR A 178 -7.05 -25.56 12.13
CA THR A 178 -6.76 -24.92 13.43
C THR A 178 -5.46 -24.09 13.41
N ALA A 179 -4.45 -24.56 12.67
CA ALA A 179 -3.12 -23.93 12.67
C ALA A 179 -3.05 -22.60 11.90
N GLU A 180 -3.86 -22.42 10.84
CA GLU A 180 -3.83 -21.18 10.03
C GLU A 180 -4.52 -20.01 10.76
N THR A 181 -5.63 -20.27 11.45
CA THR A 181 -6.34 -19.26 12.24
C THR A 181 -5.50 -18.82 13.44
N GLU A 182 -4.94 -19.77 14.19
CA GLU A 182 -4.01 -19.49 15.30
C GLU A 182 -2.75 -18.75 14.83
N ALA A 183 -2.18 -19.12 13.68
CA ALA A 183 -0.99 -18.45 13.14
C ALA A 183 -1.30 -17.00 12.68
N THR A 184 -2.50 -16.74 12.19
CA THR A 184 -2.94 -15.41 11.74
C THR A 184 -3.22 -14.50 12.94
N GLU A 185 -3.87 -15.02 13.96
CA GLU A 185 -4.15 -14.34 15.22
C GLU A 185 -2.86 -14.05 16.02
N GLN A 186 -1.93 -15.01 16.09
CA GLN A 186 -0.58 -14.78 16.62
C GLN A 186 0.23 -13.74 15.83
N CYS A 187 0.00 -13.61 14.51
CA CYS A 187 0.66 -12.57 13.70
C CYS A 187 0.07 -11.17 13.97
N LYS A 188 -1.26 -11.05 14.12
CA LYS A 188 -1.93 -9.78 14.45
C LYS A 188 -1.52 -9.26 15.83
N ASN A 189 -1.41 -10.15 16.82
CA ASN A 189 -0.99 -9.80 18.19
C ASN A 189 0.48 -9.35 18.28
N LYS A 190 1.32 -9.75 17.33
CA LYS A 190 2.73 -9.31 17.26
C LYS A 190 2.95 -8.01 16.50
N ALA A 191 1.98 -7.53 15.71
CA ALA A 191 2.09 -6.26 15.00
C ALA A 191 1.95 -5.10 15.98
N ASN A 192 2.87 -4.14 15.95
CA ASN A 192 2.86 -2.92 16.79
C ASN A 192 2.21 -1.71 16.13
N PHE A 193 1.89 -1.79 14.83
CA PHE A 193 1.18 -0.75 14.09
C PHE A 193 -0.11 -1.29 13.46
N ASN A 194 -1.11 -0.43 13.38
CA ASN A 194 -2.23 -0.58 12.44
C ASN A 194 -1.81 0.06 11.11
N MET A 195 -1.71 -0.74 10.06
CA MET A 195 -1.27 -0.29 8.74
C MET A 195 -2.47 -0.17 7.81
N CYS A 196 -2.78 1.07 7.46
CA CYS A 196 -3.86 1.39 6.54
C CYS A 196 -3.30 1.46 5.12
N ILE A 197 -3.61 0.47 4.28
CA ILE A 197 -3.13 0.37 2.90
C ILE A 197 -4.29 0.48 1.91
N TYR A 198 -4.09 1.15 0.79
CA TYR A 198 -5.11 1.19 -0.27
C TYR A 198 -5.13 -0.11 -1.08
N LEU A 199 -6.31 -0.46 -1.60
CA LEU A 199 -6.43 -1.50 -2.63
C LEU A 199 -6.14 -0.83 -3.99
N PRO A 200 -5.03 -1.16 -4.67
CA PRO A 200 -4.60 -0.47 -5.87
C PRO A 200 -5.57 -0.70 -7.04
N THR A 201 -5.85 0.38 -7.75
CA THR A 201 -6.43 0.34 -9.10
C THR A 201 -5.34 0.05 -10.14
N GLU A 202 -5.73 -0.30 -11.38
CA GLU A 202 -4.78 -0.56 -12.48
C GLU A 202 -3.81 0.58 -12.74
N LYS A 203 -4.20 1.80 -12.36
CA LYS A 203 -3.43 3.01 -12.56
C LYS A 203 -2.61 3.40 -11.33
N GLU A 204 -2.43 2.55 -10.34
CA GLU A 204 -1.68 2.86 -9.11
C GLU A 204 -0.52 1.88 -8.89
N VAL A 205 0.44 2.26 -8.05
CA VAL A 205 1.46 1.31 -7.57
C VAL A 205 0.76 0.19 -6.82
N ASP A 206 1.06 -1.07 -7.19
CA ASP A 206 0.54 -2.28 -6.55
C ASP A 206 1.21 -2.47 -5.19
N ILE A 207 0.69 -1.75 -4.19
CA ILE A 207 1.16 -1.83 -2.81
C ILE A 207 0.94 -3.23 -2.21
N LEU A 208 -0.06 -3.98 -2.68
CA LEU A 208 -0.30 -5.35 -2.21
C LEU A 208 0.85 -6.27 -2.59
N PHE A 209 1.45 -6.09 -3.76
CA PHE A 209 2.65 -6.84 -4.16
C PHE A 209 3.81 -6.56 -3.21
N ILE A 210 4.03 -5.29 -2.86
CA ILE A 210 5.08 -4.86 -1.94
C ILE A 210 4.86 -5.51 -0.56
N PHE A 211 3.66 -5.36 0.00
CA PHE A 211 3.30 -5.91 1.30
C PHE A 211 3.35 -7.43 1.34
N GLN A 212 2.93 -8.10 0.26
CA GLN A 212 3.08 -9.55 0.11
C GLN A 212 4.54 -9.99 0.26
N LYS A 213 5.50 -9.28 -0.35
CA LYS A 213 6.92 -9.60 -0.21
C LYS A 213 7.45 -9.28 1.19
N LEU A 214 7.01 -8.17 1.77
CA LEU A 214 7.47 -7.70 3.09
C LEU A 214 6.86 -8.45 4.27
N HIS A 215 5.73 -9.12 4.08
CA HIS A 215 5.10 -9.97 5.11
C HIS A 215 6.00 -11.14 5.55
N LYS A 216 7.01 -11.51 4.74
CA LYS A 216 8.04 -12.47 5.14
C LYS A 216 8.90 -11.94 6.29
N TYR A 217 9.03 -10.63 6.44
CA TYR A 217 9.96 -9.96 7.36
C TYR A 217 9.27 -9.21 8.49
N PHE A 218 8.04 -8.71 8.28
CA PHE A 218 7.31 -7.92 9.27
C PHE A 218 6.01 -8.60 9.70
N TYR A 219 5.48 -8.16 10.85
CA TYR A 219 4.12 -8.43 11.28
C TYR A 219 3.22 -7.26 10.90
N PHE A 220 2.10 -7.55 10.26
CA PHE A 220 1.17 -6.52 9.79
C PHE A 220 -0.21 -6.73 10.40
N ASN A 221 -0.81 -5.66 10.90
CA ASN A 221 -2.24 -5.56 11.16
C ASN A 221 -2.82 -4.61 10.11
N LEU A 222 -3.53 -5.14 9.11
CA LEU A 222 -3.90 -4.39 7.92
C LEU A 222 -5.34 -3.88 7.98
N TYR A 223 -5.52 -2.66 7.51
CA TYR A 223 -6.83 -2.06 7.24
C TYR A 223 -6.82 -1.49 5.83
N VAL A 224 -7.98 -1.45 5.18
CA VAL A 224 -8.16 -0.88 3.85
C VAL A 224 -9.23 0.23 3.86
N PRO A 225 -9.06 1.29 3.06
CA PRO A 225 -10.01 2.38 2.97
C PRO A 225 -11.31 1.93 2.30
N ILE A 226 -12.44 2.30 2.89
CA ILE A 226 -13.77 2.12 2.31
C ILE A 226 -14.51 3.46 2.36
N ILE A 227 -15.13 3.83 1.24
CA ILE A 227 -16.00 5.01 1.15
C ILE A 227 -17.43 4.56 1.49
N THR A 228 -17.96 5.08 2.60
CA THR A 228 -19.33 4.81 3.06
C THR A 228 -20.36 5.56 2.23
N ASP A 229 -21.65 5.21 2.39
CA ASP A 229 -22.75 5.89 1.70
C ASP A 229 -22.87 7.37 2.08
N GLN A 230 -22.43 7.71 3.30
CA GLN A 230 -22.33 9.07 3.82
C GLN A 230 -21.11 9.84 3.29
N ASN A 231 -20.39 9.29 2.30
CA ASN A 231 -19.23 9.92 1.68
C ASN A 231 -18.05 10.16 2.65
N SER A 232 -17.97 9.33 3.69
CA SER A 232 -16.89 9.28 4.67
C SER A 232 -15.91 8.16 4.36
N LEU A 233 -14.64 8.36 4.72
CA LEU A 233 -13.60 7.35 4.57
C LEU A 233 -13.38 6.65 5.90
N ILE A 234 -13.64 5.35 5.94
CA ILE A 234 -13.33 4.48 7.06
C ILE A 234 -12.21 3.51 6.68
N PHE A 235 -11.54 2.95 7.67
CA PHE A 235 -10.53 1.90 7.49
C PHE A 235 -11.06 0.59 8.07
N PHE A 236 -11.38 -0.34 7.18
CA PHE A 236 -11.97 -1.64 7.50
C PHE A 236 -10.87 -2.72 7.60
N PRO A 237 -10.91 -3.64 8.57
CA PRO A 237 -9.87 -4.64 8.75
C PRO A 237 -9.73 -5.54 7.51
N PHE A 238 -8.49 -5.91 7.19
CA PHE A 238 -8.17 -6.65 5.97
C PHE A 238 -7.17 -7.79 6.25
N ASP A 239 -7.42 -8.96 5.66
CA ASP A 239 -6.48 -10.07 5.67
C ASP A 239 -5.95 -10.31 4.25
N LEU A 240 -4.68 -9.97 4.02
CA LEU A 240 -4.05 -10.14 2.70
C LEU A 240 -3.93 -11.61 2.27
N ARG A 241 -3.91 -12.58 3.20
CA ARG A 241 -3.78 -14.00 2.88
C ARG A 241 -5.12 -14.64 2.57
N ASN A 242 -6.12 -14.33 3.38
CA ASN A 242 -7.49 -14.80 3.19
C ASN A 242 -8.38 -13.61 2.81
N ASN A 243 -8.38 -13.23 1.53
CA ASN A 243 -9.18 -12.12 1.02
C ASN A 243 -10.16 -12.56 -0.07
N LEU A 244 -11.33 -11.93 -0.04
CA LEU A 244 -12.31 -11.94 -1.12
C LEU A 244 -12.73 -10.50 -1.38
N LEU A 245 -12.65 -10.08 -2.64
CA LEU A 245 -12.86 -8.72 -3.08
C LEU A 245 -13.99 -8.67 -4.10
N VAL A 246 -14.74 -7.58 -4.07
CA VAL A 246 -15.76 -7.27 -5.07
C VAL A 246 -15.54 -5.86 -5.59
N LYS A 247 -15.88 -5.64 -6.87
CA LYS A 247 -15.91 -4.28 -7.41
C LYS A 247 -17.15 -3.58 -6.88
N HIS A 248 -16.97 -2.44 -6.24
CA HIS A 248 -18.04 -1.62 -5.71
C HIS A 248 -18.13 -0.30 -6.50
N ARG A 249 -18.48 0.81 -5.83
CA ARG A 249 -18.54 2.15 -6.43
C ARG A 249 -17.25 2.50 -7.17
N PHE A 250 -17.41 3.11 -8.35
CA PHE A 250 -16.31 3.55 -9.24
C PHE A 250 -15.37 2.42 -9.72
N GLY A 251 -15.80 1.16 -9.64
CA GLY A 251 -14.98 0.01 -10.04
C GLY A 251 -13.82 -0.29 -9.09
N ILE A 252 -13.82 0.30 -7.90
CA ILE A 252 -12.79 0.11 -6.87
C ILE A 252 -13.08 -1.18 -6.10
N PHE A 253 -12.04 -1.97 -5.84
CA PHE A 253 -12.17 -3.16 -5.01
C PHE A 253 -12.44 -2.80 -3.55
N VAL A 254 -13.35 -3.55 -2.92
CA VAL A 254 -13.58 -3.53 -1.48
C VAL A 254 -13.63 -4.97 -0.95
N PRO A 255 -13.30 -5.21 0.33
CA PRO A 255 -13.49 -6.52 0.97
C PRO A 255 -14.96 -6.96 0.92
N TYR A 256 -15.22 -8.21 0.54
CA TYR A 256 -16.57 -8.75 0.53
C TYR A 256 -17.21 -8.74 1.92
N LEU A 257 -16.44 -8.97 2.99
CA LEU A 257 -16.93 -8.91 4.37
C LEU A 257 -17.59 -7.58 4.71
N TYR A 258 -17.11 -6.46 4.16
CA TYR A 258 -17.78 -5.17 4.34
C TYR A 258 -19.17 -5.17 3.69
N VAL A 259 -19.27 -5.68 2.46
CA VAL A 259 -20.54 -5.75 1.72
C VAL A 259 -21.53 -6.69 2.42
N HIS A 260 -21.06 -7.84 2.88
CA HIS A 260 -21.86 -8.79 3.66
C HIS A 260 -22.37 -8.16 4.96
N TYR A 261 -21.48 -7.52 5.73
CA TYR A 261 -21.85 -6.83 6.96
C TYR A 261 -22.94 -5.78 6.75
N CYS A 262 -22.85 -4.99 5.68
CA CYS A 262 -23.89 -4.02 5.34
C CYS A 262 -25.23 -4.70 4.98
N ALA A 263 -25.19 -5.82 4.25
CA ALA A 263 -26.38 -6.55 3.85
C ALA A 263 -27.12 -7.17 5.05
N GLU A 264 -26.42 -7.83 5.96
CA GLU A 264 -27.01 -8.45 7.17
C GLU A 264 -27.72 -7.44 8.07
N LYS A 265 -27.23 -6.20 8.12
CA LYS A 265 -27.83 -5.13 8.93
C LYS A 265 -29.03 -4.46 8.25
N GLY A 266 -29.50 -5.00 7.11
CA GLY A 266 -30.67 -4.48 6.40
C GLY A 266 -30.48 -3.05 5.89
N ILE A 267 -29.24 -2.69 5.55
CA ILE A 267 -28.93 -1.33 5.08
C ILE A 267 -29.38 -1.20 3.63
N ASN A 268 -30.63 -0.76 3.48
CA ASN A 268 -31.10 -0.10 2.27
C ASN A 268 -30.38 1.24 2.15
N ARG A 269 -30.11 1.69 0.91
CA ARG A 269 -29.45 2.97 0.58
C ARG A 269 -30.07 4.11 1.42
N GLY A 270 -29.48 4.48 2.56
CA GLY A 270 -29.96 5.55 3.42
C GLY A 270 -29.92 5.34 4.94
N SER A 271 -29.75 4.12 5.48
CA SER A 271 -29.61 3.93 6.93
C SER A 271 -28.15 4.03 7.41
N ASN A 272 -27.95 4.63 8.59
CA ASN A 272 -26.62 4.75 9.21
C ASN A 272 -26.06 3.37 9.57
N LEU A 273 -24.85 3.08 9.11
CA LEU A 273 -24.08 1.90 9.51
C LEU A 273 -23.49 2.17 10.91
N PRO A 274 -23.94 1.48 11.99
CA PRO A 274 -23.38 1.70 13.32
C PRO A 274 -22.07 0.93 13.44
N LEU A 275 -21.00 1.44 12.83
CA LEU A 275 -19.62 1.03 13.14
C LEU A 275 -19.06 1.96 14.21
N ASN A 276 -18.49 1.37 15.25
CA ASN A 276 -17.66 2.10 16.19
C ASN A 276 -16.31 2.38 15.53
N LEU A 277 -15.97 3.66 15.43
CA LEU A 277 -14.75 4.13 14.78
C LEU A 277 -13.82 4.77 15.80
N SER A 278 -12.53 4.50 15.65
CA SER A 278 -11.48 5.26 16.33
C SER A 278 -11.41 6.68 15.79
N SER A 279 -10.67 7.56 16.47
CA SER A 279 -10.41 8.92 16.02
C SER A 279 -9.73 9.03 14.66
N ALA A 280 -9.05 7.96 14.24
CA ALA A 280 -8.42 7.85 12.92
C ALA A 280 -9.28 7.09 11.89
N ASN A 281 -10.58 6.94 12.17
CA ASN A 281 -11.58 6.26 11.34
C ASN A 281 -11.33 4.76 11.10
N LEU A 282 -10.52 4.09 11.94
CA LEU A 282 -10.41 2.63 11.92
C LEU A 282 -11.60 2.01 12.64
N VAL A 283 -12.16 0.95 12.06
CA VAL A 283 -13.23 0.15 12.66
C VAL A 283 -12.72 -0.54 13.94
N MET A 284 -13.43 -0.31 15.03
CA MET A 284 -13.13 -0.82 16.37
C MET A 284 -13.94 -2.05 16.75
N ASP A 285 -15.06 -2.31 16.06
CA ASP A 285 -15.90 -3.46 16.33
C ASP A 285 -15.15 -4.78 16.11
N THR A 286 -15.46 -5.76 16.95
CA THR A 286 -15.07 -7.15 16.67
C THR A 286 -15.97 -7.67 15.55
N LEU A 287 -15.41 -7.79 14.35
CA LEU A 287 -16.11 -8.25 13.15
C LEU A 287 -15.49 -9.55 12.68
N TYR A 288 -16.28 -10.61 12.57
CA TYR A 288 -15.81 -11.92 12.14
C TYR A 288 -14.64 -12.41 13.02
N ASN A 289 -13.45 -12.62 12.44
CA ASN A 289 -12.22 -12.98 13.16
C ASN A 289 -11.26 -11.77 13.35
N PHE A 290 -11.77 -10.56 13.17
CA PHE A 290 -11.02 -9.33 13.37
C PHE A 290 -11.43 -8.70 14.69
N SER A 291 -10.45 -8.48 15.56
CA SER A 291 -10.57 -7.68 16.76
C SER A 291 -9.68 -6.44 16.61
N PHE A 292 -10.19 -5.30 17.06
CA PHE A 292 -9.41 -4.08 17.07
C PHE A 292 -8.42 -4.08 18.24
N THR A 293 -7.24 -3.51 18.02
CA THR A 293 -6.29 -3.23 19.08
C THR A 293 -5.72 -1.83 18.88
N GLU A 294 -5.74 -1.06 19.95
CA GLU A 294 -5.30 0.31 20.00
C GLU A 294 -3.76 0.37 19.82
N LYS A 295 -3.29 0.75 18.63
CA LYS A 295 -1.87 0.81 18.25
C LYS A 295 -1.54 2.17 17.61
N GLU A 296 -0.27 2.41 17.28
CA GLU A 296 0.07 3.53 16.40
C GLU A 296 -0.34 3.21 14.96
N ASN A 297 -0.54 4.24 14.12
CA ASN A 297 -1.05 4.06 12.77
C ASN A 297 -0.03 4.51 11.72
N ILE A 298 0.10 3.71 10.65
CA ILE A 298 0.80 4.10 9.43
C ILE A 298 -0.22 4.10 8.28
N PHE A 299 -0.46 5.25 7.67
CA PHE A 299 -1.35 5.43 6.54
C PHE A 299 -0.56 5.48 5.25
N PHE A 300 -0.77 4.48 4.40
CA PHE A 300 -0.32 4.49 3.01
C PHE A 300 -1.40 5.15 2.15
N ILE A 301 -1.15 6.39 1.76
CA ILE A 301 -2.12 7.25 1.10
C ILE A 301 -1.87 7.20 -0.42
N PRO A 302 -2.86 6.82 -1.25
CA PRO A 302 -2.74 6.86 -2.69
C PRO A 302 -2.70 8.30 -3.18
N LEU A 303 -1.96 8.55 -4.26
CA LEU A 303 -1.86 9.86 -4.90
C LEU A 303 -1.78 9.74 -6.41
N LEU A 304 -1.98 10.85 -7.12
CA LEU A 304 -1.70 11.03 -8.55
C LEU A 304 -0.38 11.74 -8.79
N ALA A 305 -0.07 12.76 -7.99
CA ALA A 305 1.20 13.49 -8.00
C ALA A 305 1.59 13.92 -6.58
N TYR A 306 2.86 14.27 -6.41
CA TYR A 306 3.42 14.85 -5.19
C TYR A 306 4.48 15.89 -5.54
N ASN A 307 4.91 16.69 -4.58
CA ASN A 307 6.03 17.60 -4.75
C ASN A 307 7.15 17.36 -3.73
N ASN A 308 8.20 18.17 -3.85
CA ASN A 308 9.36 18.19 -2.98
C ASN A 308 9.08 18.72 -1.56
N TYR A 309 7.84 19.12 -1.25
CA TYR A 309 7.43 19.61 0.07
C TYR A 309 6.47 18.62 0.79
N GLY A 310 6.28 17.41 0.26
CA GLY A 310 5.37 16.44 0.85
C GLY A 310 3.88 16.72 0.60
N ALA A 311 3.55 17.74 -0.20
CA ALA A 311 2.18 17.97 -0.65
C ALA A 311 1.79 16.94 -1.71
N ARG A 312 0.51 16.55 -1.73
CA ARG A 312 -0.01 15.56 -2.68
C ARG A 312 -1.25 16.00 -3.45
N VAL A 313 -1.40 15.48 -4.65
CA VAL A 313 -2.61 15.58 -5.47
C VAL A 313 -3.30 14.22 -5.51
N GLY A 314 -4.44 14.09 -4.85
CA GLY A 314 -5.32 12.91 -4.94
C GLY A 314 -6.34 13.03 -6.08
N SER A 315 -7.31 12.10 -6.11
CA SER A 315 -8.38 12.04 -7.12
C SER A 315 -9.29 13.27 -7.19
N GLY A 316 -9.28 14.10 -6.14
CA GLY A 316 -10.00 15.38 -6.07
C GLY A 316 -11.20 15.41 -5.13
N LYS A 317 -11.53 14.28 -4.48
CA LYS A 317 -12.65 14.20 -3.53
C LYS A 317 -12.28 14.51 -2.07
N GLY A 318 -10.99 14.63 -1.74
CA GLY A 318 -10.52 15.03 -0.40
C GLY A 318 -10.84 14.05 0.74
N TYR A 319 -11.07 12.77 0.44
CA TYR A 319 -11.44 11.77 1.46
C TYR A 319 -10.39 11.60 2.55
N TYR A 320 -9.12 11.44 2.16
CA TYR A 320 -8.01 11.32 3.10
C TYR A 320 -7.75 12.60 3.87
N ASP A 321 -7.84 13.77 3.21
CA ASP A 321 -7.69 15.08 3.86
C ASP A 321 -8.72 15.25 4.97
N ARG A 322 -10.00 14.96 4.70
CA ARG A 322 -11.05 15.02 5.74
C ARG A 322 -10.84 14.01 6.86
N ALA A 323 -10.54 12.75 6.52
CA ALA A 323 -10.42 11.67 7.50
C ALA A 323 -9.25 11.86 8.46
N LEU A 324 -8.10 12.34 7.95
CA LEU A 324 -6.88 12.45 8.75
C LEU A 324 -6.78 13.78 9.49
N ASN A 325 -7.38 14.87 8.99
CA ASN A 325 -7.50 16.11 9.74
C ASN A 325 -8.26 15.91 11.06
N GLN A 326 -9.34 15.11 11.05
CA GLN A 326 -10.09 14.78 12.27
C GLN A 326 -9.20 14.07 13.30
N ALA A 327 -8.39 13.11 12.84
CA ALA A 327 -7.47 12.36 13.69
C ALA A 327 -6.37 13.24 14.31
N GLU A 328 -5.84 14.22 13.55
CA GLU A 328 -4.78 15.12 14.02
C GLU A 328 -5.28 16.11 15.09
N GLN A 329 -6.54 16.55 15.02
CA GLN A 329 -7.10 17.46 16.01
C GLN A 329 -7.20 16.84 17.41
N GLU A 330 -7.37 15.52 17.50
CA GLU A 330 -7.48 14.84 18.80
C GLU A 330 -6.13 14.71 19.54
N LYS A 331 -4.99 14.95 18.89
CA LYS A 331 -3.60 14.98 19.44
C LYS A 331 -3.17 13.80 20.33
N LYS A 332 -3.96 12.72 20.43
CA LYS A 332 -3.68 11.58 21.31
C LYS A 332 -2.54 10.70 20.81
N LYS A 333 -2.34 10.61 19.48
CA LYS A 333 -1.37 9.70 18.85
C LYS A 333 -0.79 10.29 17.57
N LYS A 334 0.49 9.99 17.32
CA LYS A 334 1.15 10.35 16.06
C LYS A 334 0.77 9.35 14.96
N ASN A 335 0.15 9.85 13.91
CA ASN A 335 -0.16 9.07 12.70
C ASN A 335 0.93 9.32 11.66
N VAL A 336 1.58 8.26 11.16
CA VAL A 336 2.59 8.38 10.11
C VAL A 336 1.92 8.31 8.74
N LYS A 337 2.12 9.32 7.90
CA LYS A 337 1.51 9.47 6.58
C LYS A 337 2.56 9.21 5.50
N VAL A 338 2.37 8.14 4.74
CA VAL A 338 3.32 7.64 3.74
C VAL A 338 2.63 7.55 2.38
N SER A 339 3.32 7.90 1.30
CA SER A 339 2.91 7.51 -0.05
C SER A 339 4.02 6.74 -0.75
N ILE A 340 3.64 5.72 -1.53
CA ILE A 340 4.54 5.02 -2.45
C ILE A 340 4.16 5.47 -3.87
N SER A 341 5.11 6.03 -4.61
CA SER A 341 4.87 6.59 -5.95
C SER A 341 6.09 6.36 -6.85
N LEU A 342 6.07 6.96 -8.05
CA LEU A 342 7.17 6.99 -8.99
C LEU A 342 7.80 8.40 -9.03
N GLU A 343 9.10 8.50 -9.29
CA GLU A 343 9.80 9.79 -9.45
C GLU A 343 9.14 10.67 -10.52
N VAL A 344 8.72 10.06 -11.64
CA VAL A 344 8.06 10.75 -12.77
C VAL A 344 6.75 11.46 -12.40
N LEU A 345 6.17 11.16 -11.23
CA LEU A 345 4.96 11.81 -10.71
C LEU A 345 5.25 12.91 -9.69
N MET A 346 6.54 13.24 -9.50
CA MET A 346 6.99 14.38 -8.71
C MET A 346 6.92 15.67 -9.54
N TYR A 347 6.43 16.74 -8.92
CA TYR A 347 6.35 18.07 -9.52
C TYR A 347 7.11 19.06 -8.65
N GLU A 348 7.93 19.91 -9.26
CA GLU A 348 8.62 21.02 -8.58
C GLU A 348 7.76 22.28 -8.58
N ILE A 349 6.49 22.12 -8.25
CA ILE A 349 5.50 23.20 -8.21
C ILE A 349 4.72 23.07 -6.91
N ASP A 350 4.44 24.21 -6.30
CA ASP A 350 3.57 24.27 -5.15
C ASP A 350 2.09 24.29 -5.57
N PHE A 351 1.32 23.39 -4.97
CA PHE A 351 -0.11 23.23 -5.19
C PHE A 351 -0.86 23.00 -3.86
N LEU A 352 -0.22 23.32 -2.74
CA LEU A 352 -0.76 23.06 -1.41
C LEU A 352 -1.95 23.98 -1.12
N GLU A 353 -3.06 23.39 -0.68
CA GLU A 353 -4.23 24.11 -0.16
C GLU A 353 -4.26 24.06 1.38
N PRO A 354 -4.90 25.03 2.06
CA PRO A 354 -4.99 25.04 3.53
C PRO A 354 -5.65 23.81 4.15
N THR A 355 -6.51 23.12 3.40
CA THR A 355 -7.21 21.91 3.86
C THR A 355 -6.43 20.62 3.65
N ASP A 356 -5.31 20.68 2.93
CA ASP A 356 -4.54 19.50 2.57
C ASP A 356 -3.69 19.02 3.73
N ILE A 357 -3.65 17.70 3.91
CA ILE A 357 -2.66 17.07 4.78
C ILE A 357 -1.35 16.86 4.04
N LEU A 358 -0.23 17.14 4.71
CA LEU A 358 1.10 16.83 4.20
C LEU A 358 1.46 15.37 4.47
N LEU A 359 2.33 14.81 3.64
CA LEU A 359 2.93 13.51 3.87
C LEU A 359 4.14 13.65 4.80
N ASP A 360 4.34 12.69 5.69
CA ASP A 360 5.56 12.59 6.48
C ASP A 360 6.67 11.93 5.64
N TYR A 361 6.29 10.96 4.79
CA TYR A 361 7.23 10.24 3.92
C TYR A 361 6.69 10.04 2.50
N VAL A 362 7.61 10.09 1.52
CA VAL A 362 7.40 9.53 0.18
C VAL A 362 8.46 8.48 -0.10
N VAL A 363 8.03 7.35 -0.65
CA VAL A 363 8.90 6.29 -1.19
C VAL A 363 8.73 6.27 -2.71
N ASN A 364 9.83 6.35 -3.44
CA ASN A 364 9.85 6.10 -4.88
C ASN A 364 11.03 5.20 -5.27
N GLU A 365 11.22 4.93 -6.55
CA GLU A 365 12.30 4.08 -7.07
C GLU A 365 13.71 4.68 -6.90
N ARG A 366 13.82 5.92 -6.43
CA ARG A 366 15.08 6.62 -6.13
C ARG A 366 15.43 6.64 -4.65
N GLY A 367 14.46 6.57 -3.76
CA GLY A 367 14.72 6.78 -2.34
C GLY A 367 13.50 6.76 -1.43
N VAL A 368 13.81 6.96 -0.14
CA VAL A 368 12.86 7.33 0.91
C VAL A 368 13.12 8.79 1.27
N TYR A 369 12.10 9.63 1.24
CA TYR A 369 12.19 11.05 1.60
C TYR A 369 11.35 11.28 2.85
N HIS A 370 11.94 11.93 3.86
CA HIS A 370 11.29 12.29 5.12
C HIS A 370 11.12 13.80 5.20
N PHE A 371 9.88 14.27 5.21
CA PHE A 371 9.57 15.69 5.27
C PHE A 371 9.55 16.14 6.73
N VAL A 372 10.54 16.92 7.12
CA VAL A 372 10.71 17.43 8.48
C VAL A 372 10.21 18.86 8.49
N SER A 373 9.03 19.08 9.08
CA SER A 373 8.40 20.39 9.21
C SER A 373 8.63 21.05 10.57
#